data_AF-A0A210PYQ3-F1
#
_entry.id   AF-A0A210PYQ3-F1
#
_cell.length_a   1.000
_cell.length_b   1.000
_cell.length_c   1.000
_cell.angle_alpha   90.00
_cell.angle_beta   90.00
_cell.angle_gamma   90.00
#
_symmetry.space_group_name_H-M   'P 1'
#
loop_
_entity.id
_entity.type
_entity.pdbx_description
1 polymer ?
#
loop_
_entity_poly.entity_id
_entity_poly.type
_entity_poly.pdbx_seq_one_letter_code
_entity_poly.pdbx_strand_id
1 'polypeptide(L)'
;MLRKEIRDAMLRRHPGVLDKAIQNVEESPYQFNLQHYLDRARELRQHLTELDTYRHDILEMDQSTISEIRSYHHPPDGVHETMTSTYLILGYKECELTEWSDIQCLLGRYGKESLMREVKNADTVNMTDQTASRVDELQSKFTSDKIRAVSCGAATFYVWNNNMCDKFSKDNADGKQSKASNEAPATPASTKGRKKNKG
;
A
#
# COMPACT_ATOMS: atom_id res chain seq x y z
N MET A 1 -28.59 -9.49 -8.38
CA MET A 1 -27.58 -9.24 -9.42
C MET A 1 -26.53 -8.24 -8.92
N LEU A 2 -26.94 -7.03 -8.51
CA LEU A 2 -26.07 -5.95 -8.01
C LEU A 2 -25.10 -6.33 -6.87
N ARG A 3 -25.55 -7.10 -5.85
CA ARG A 3 -24.65 -7.60 -4.79
C ARG A 3 -23.48 -8.43 -5.33
N LYS A 4 -23.73 -9.26 -6.35
CA LYS A 4 -22.68 -10.08 -6.96
C LYS A 4 -21.72 -9.18 -7.75
N GLU A 5 -22.27 -8.24 -8.49
CA GLU A 5 -21.49 -7.28 -9.30
C GLU A 5 -20.51 -6.46 -8.45
N ILE A 6 -20.95 -5.84 -7.36
CA ILE A 6 -20.05 -5.05 -6.49
C ILE A 6 -18.99 -5.94 -5.83
N ARG A 7 -19.31 -7.18 -5.48
CA ARG A 7 -18.33 -8.15 -4.97
C ARG A 7 -17.32 -8.54 -6.04
N ASP A 8 -17.76 -8.81 -7.26
CA ASP A 8 -16.90 -9.17 -8.38
C ASP A 8 -15.99 -7.98 -8.75
N ALA A 9 -16.49 -6.75 -8.66
CA ALA A 9 -15.70 -5.53 -8.85
C ALA A 9 -14.60 -5.38 -7.78
N MET A 10 -14.92 -5.65 -6.50
CA MET A 10 -13.93 -5.67 -5.42
C MET A 10 -12.85 -6.74 -5.64
N LEU A 11 -13.23 -7.93 -6.14
CA LEU A 11 -12.26 -8.98 -6.47
C LEU A 11 -11.32 -8.61 -7.61
N ARG A 12 -11.81 -7.83 -8.59
CA ARG A 12 -10.98 -7.34 -9.71
C ARG A 12 -9.96 -6.27 -9.30
N ARG A 13 -10.14 -5.63 -8.13
CA ARG A 13 -9.26 -4.56 -7.60
C ARG A 13 -8.83 -3.54 -8.67
N HIS A 14 -9.79 -3.03 -9.42
CA HIS A 14 -9.55 -2.02 -10.45
C HIS A 14 -10.44 -0.80 -10.21
N PRO A 15 -9.88 0.42 -10.01
CA PRO A 15 -10.65 1.62 -9.68
C PRO A 15 -11.83 1.87 -10.61
N GLY A 16 -11.60 1.87 -11.94
CA GLY A 16 -12.68 2.11 -12.91
C GLY A 16 -13.75 1.03 -13.00
N VAL A 17 -13.51 -0.19 -12.48
CA VAL A 17 -14.55 -1.23 -12.40
C VAL A 17 -15.36 -1.05 -11.10
N LEU A 18 -14.67 -0.65 -10.02
CA LEU A 18 -15.31 -0.27 -8.76
C LEU A 18 -16.21 0.95 -8.92
N ASP A 19 -15.77 2.01 -9.60
CA ASP A 19 -16.58 3.21 -9.86
C ASP A 19 -17.92 2.86 -10.50
N LYS A 20 -17.88 2.05 -11.57
CA LYS A 20 -19.10 1.60 -12.26
C LYS A 20 -20.02 0.80 -11.36
N ALA A 21 -19.47 -0.15 -10.60
CA ALA A 21 -20.27 -1.00 -9.72
C ALA A 21 -20.85 -0.23 -8.52
N ILE A 22 -20.12 0.74 -7.98
CA ILE A 22 -20.58 1.66 -6.93
C ILE A 22 -21.75 2.49 -7.45
N GLN A 23 -21.57 3.15 -8.61
CA GLN A 23 -22.60 3.96 -9.24
C GLN A 23 -23.89 3.15 -9.51
N ASN A 24 -23.76 1.94 -10.08
CA ASN A 24 -24.89 1.06 -10.35
C ASN A 24 -25.69 0.69 -9.08
N VAL A 25 -25.01 0.56 -7.93
CA VAL A 25 -25.68 0.26 -6.66
C VAL A 25 -26.32 1.51 -6.06
N GLU A 26 -25.66 2.67 -6.12
CA GLU A 26 -26.16 3.97 -5.63
C GLU A 26 -27.43 4.42 -6.37
N GLU A 27 -27.47 4.23 -7.69
CA GLU A 27 -28.64 4.55 -8.52
C GLU A 27 -29.79 3.55 -8.35
N SER A 28 -29.58 2.46 -7.60
CA SER A 28 -30.58 1.42 -7.40
C SER A 28 -31.46 1.64 -6.17
N PRO A 29 -32.71 1.13 -6.16
CA PRO A 29 -33.56 1.12 -4.96
C PRO A 29 -32.98 0.32 -3.78
N TYR A 30 -31.92 -0.47 -4.00
CA TYR A 30 -31.34 -1.39 -3.01
C TYR A 30 -30.09 -0.80 -2.32
N GLN A 31 -29.73 0.46 -2.58
CA GLN A 31 -28.52 1.09 -2.03
C GLN A 31 -28.39 0.91 -0.51
N PHE A 32 -29.48 1.14 0.23
CA PHE A 32 -29.48 1.03 1.70
C PHE A 32 -29.20 -0.40 2.17
N ASN A 33 -29.76 -1.41 1.50
CA ASN A 33 -29.51 -2.81 1.81
C ASN A 33 -28.07 -3.24 1.49
N LEU A 34 -27.38 -2.51 0.62
CA LEU A 34 -26.02 -2.79 0.17
C LEU A 34 -25.00 -1.81 0.71
N GLN A 35 -25.37 -0.95 1.67
CA GLN A 35 -24.51 0.11 2.21
C GLN A 35 -23.14 -0.41 2.66
N HIS A 36 -23.10 -1.50 3.43
CA HIS A 36 -21.84 -2.09 3.86
C HIS A 36 -20.93 -2.55 2.69
N TYR A 37 -21.49 -2.96 1.55
CA TYR A 37 -20.69 -3.26 0.36
C TYR A 37 -20.22 -1.99 -0.34
N LEU A 38 -21.05 -0.93 -0.37
CA LEU A 38 -20.67 0.38 -0.88
C LEU A 38 -19.50 0.97 -0.09
N ASP A 39 -19.57 0.95 1.24
CA ASP A 39 -18.52 1.52 2.09
C ASP A 39 -17.18 0.82 1.84
N ARG A 40 -17.16 -0.51 1.87
CA ARG A 40 -15.94 -1.30 1.55
C ARG A 40 -15.44 -1.08 0.12
N ALA A 41 -16.34 -0.96 -0.85
CA ALA A 41 -15.96 -0.73 -2.24
C ALA A 41 -15.35 0.66 -2.43
N ARG A 42 -15.88 1.69 -1.75
CA ARG A 42 -15.36 3.07 -1.77
C ARG A 42 -14.00 3.16 -1.08
N GLU A 43 -13.84 2.53 0.09
CA GLU A 43 -12.55 2.42 0.79
C GLU A 43 -11.50 1.76 -0.11
N LEU A 44 -11.83 0.61 -0.70
CA LEU A 44 -10.94 -0.09 -1.61
C LEU A 44 -10.59 0.77 -2.83
N ARG A 45 -11.58 1.41 -3.45
CA ARG A 45 -11.35 2.28 -4.60
C ARG A 45 -10.40 3.42 -4.24
N GLN A 46 -10.64 4.11 -3.13
CA GLN A 46 -9.81 5.21 -2.66
C GLN A 46 -8.35 4.76 -2.45
N HIS A 47 -8.18 3.63 -1.76
CA HIS A 47 -6.87 3.04 -1.53
C HIS A 47 -6.15 2.72 -2.85
N LEU A 48 -6.82 2.11 -3.83
CA LEU A 48 -6.21 1.80 -5.12
C LEU A 48 -5.85 3.06 -5.90
N THR A 49 -6.72 4.08 -5.93
CA THR A 49 -6.45 5.36 -6.61
C THR A 49 -5.23 6.09 -6.03
N GLU A 50 -5.04 6.02 -4.71
CA GLU A 50 -3.83 6.57 -4.06
C GLU A 50 -2.57 5.83 -4.52
N LEU A 51 -2.61 4.49 -4.52
CA LEU A 51 -1.50 3.69 -5.02
C LEU A 51 -1.18 3.98 -6.49
N ASP A 52 -2.21 4.22 -7.32
CA ASP A 52 -2.06 4.60 -8.74
C ASP A 52 -1.32 5.93 -8.86
N THR A 53 -1.64 6.88 -7.98
CA THR A 53 -1.00 8.21 -7.93
C THR A 53 0.47 8.09 -7.54
N TYR A 54 0.81 7.29 -6.52
CA TYR A 54 2.19 7.18 -6.04
C TYR A 54 3.14 6.56 -7.05
N ARG A 55 2.66 5.60 -7.85
CA ARG A 55 3.50 4.90 -8.83
C ARG A 55 3.51 5.57 -10.21
N HIS A 56 2.73 6.63 -10.43
CA HIS A 56 2.61 7.30 -11.72
C HIS A 56 3.98 7.70 -12.28
N ASP A 57 4.78 8.44 -11.50
CA ASP A 57 6.10 8.91 -11.92
C ASP A 57 7.08 7.78 -12.23
N ILE A 58 6.95 6.64 -11.54
CA ILE A 58 7.74 5.45 -11.87
C ILE A 58 7.26 4.87 -13.19
N LEU A 59 5.96 4.69 -13.38
CA LEU A 59 5.39 4.04 -14.57
C LEU A 59 5.59 4.86 -15.86
N GLU A 60 5.71 6.18 -15.75
CA GLU A 60 6.04 7.09 -16.86
C GLU A 60 7.56 7.25 -17.09
N MET A 61 8.39 6.68 -16.21
CA MET A 61 9.84 6.76 -16.33
C MET A 61 10.34 6.06 -17.61
N ASP A 62 11.29 6.67 -18.29
CA ASP A 62 11.89 6.07 -19.48
C ASP A 62 12.77 4.85 -19.14
N GLN A 63 12.89 3.95 -20.11
CA GLN A 63 13.71 2.74 -19.92
C GLN A 63 15.21 3.09 -19.78
N SER A 64 15.65 4.24 -20.30
CA SER A 64 17.02 4.75 -20.14
C SER A 64 17.36 5.03 -18.69
N THR A 65 16.47 5.63 -17.91
CA THR A 65 16.71 5.93 -16.49
C THR A 65 16.87 4.66 -15.67
N ILE A 66 16.07 3.62 -15.91
CA ILE A 66 16.24 2.32 -15.25
C ILE A 66 17.56 1.68 -15.66
N SER A 67 17.93 1.81 -16.94
CA SER A 67 19.20 1.29 -17.46
C SER A 67 20.41 2.03 -16.86
N GLU A 68 20.29 3.33 -16.62
CA GLU A 68 21.27 4.15 -15.93
C GLU A 68 21.50 3.62 -14.52
N ILE A 69 20.44 3.47 -13.72
CA ILE A 69 20.52 2.92 -12.36
C ILE A 69 21.23 1.56 -12.40
N ARG A 70 20.80 0.65 -13.28
CA ARG A 70 21.41 -0.69 -13.39
C ARG A 70 22.87 -0.64 -13.80
N SER A 71 23.30 0.36 -14.57
CA SER A 71 24.65 0.44 -15.13
C SER A 71 25.74 0.82 -14.13
N TYR A 72 25.38 1.31 -12.94
CA TYR A 72 26.35 1.70 -11.93
C TYR A 72 27.21 0.51 -11.52
N HIS A 73 28.52 0.61 -11.74
CA HIS A 73 29.48 -0.38 -11.23
C HIS A 73 29.58 -0.33 -9.71
N HIS A 74 29.54 0.89 -9.17
CA HIS A 74 29.38 1.17 -7.74
C HIS A 74 28.22 2.15 -7.60
N PRO A 75 27.15 1.82 -6.84
CA PRO A 75 26.01 2.71 -6.70
C PRO A 75 26.44 3.97 -5.95
N PRO A 76 26.01 5.17 -6.40
CA PRO A 76 26.17 6.39 -5.62
C PRO A 76 25.47 6.28 -4.25
N ASP A 77 25.90 7.13 -3.31
CA ASP A 77 25.35 7.18 -1.96
C ASP A 77 23.82 7.22 -1.94
N GLY A 78 23.21 6.29 -1.21
CA GLY A 78 21.76 6.20 -1.04
C GLY A 78 21.02 5.48 -2.18
N VAL A 79 21.64 5.27 -3.34
CA VAL A 79 20.99 4.54 -4.45
C VAL A 79 20.79 3.08 -4.09
N HIS A 80 21.77 2.42 -3.47
CA HIS A 80 21.64 1.03 -3.05
C HIS A 80 20.51 0.90 -2.03
N GLU A 81 20.53 1.69 -0.96
CA GLU A 81 19.51 1.67 0.10
C GLU A 81 18.11 1.96 -0.43
N THR A 82 17.98 2.88 -1.39
CA THR A 82 16.70 3.20 -2.03
C THR A 82 16.17 2.00 -2.82
N MET A 83 17.01 1.37 -3.63
CA MET A 83 16.57 0.23 -4.44
C MET A 83 16.34 -1.03 -3.59
N THR A 84 17.13 -1.25 -2.54
CA THR A 84 16.87 -2.30 -1.54
C THR A 84 15.51 -2.07 -0.87
N SER A 85 15.21 -0.84 -0.46
CA SER A 85 13.91 -0.47 0.10
C SER A 85 12.76 -0.74 -0.87
N THR A 86 12.93 -0.44 -2.16
CA THR A 86 11.95 -0.75 -3.20
C THR A 86 11.66 -2.25 -3.27
N TYR A 87 12.69 -3.10 -3.34
CA TYR A 87 12.47 -4.55 -3.41
C TYR A 87 11.94 -5.15 -2.09
N LEU A 88 12.26 -4.58 -0.92
CA LEU A 88 11.64 -4.95 0.34
C LEU A 88 10.12 -4.71 0.32
N ILE A 89 9.67 -3.57 -0.22
CA ILE A 89 8.24 -3.26 -0.38
C ILE A 89 7.57 -4.24 -1.36
N LEU A 90 8.29 -4.68 -2.40
CA LEU A 90 7.83 -5.68 -3.36
C LEU A 90 7.82 -7.11 -2.80
N GLY A 91 8.28 -7.31 -1.56
CA GLY A 91 8.18 -8.59 -0.83
C GLY A 91 9.42 -9.48 -0.91
N TYR A 92 10.55 -8.96 -1.42
CA TYR A 92 11.82 -9.67 -1.41
C TYR A 92 12.41 -9.71 0.00
N LYS A 93 13.20 -10.74 0.30
CA LYS A 93 13.86 -10.86 1.60
C LYS A 93 15.13 -10.04 1.60
N GLU A 94 15.43 -9.39 2.71
CA GLU A 94 16.65 -8.57 2.83
C GLU A 94 17.94 -9.34 2.56
N CYS A 95 18.00 -10.63 2.92
CA CYS A 95 19.16 -11.48 2.64
C CYS A 95 19.40 -11.73 1.13
N GLU A 96 18.43 -11.43 0.27
CA GLU A 96 18.53 -11.53 -1.19
C GLU A 96 18.92 -10.18 -1.84
N LEU A 97 19.11 -9.14 -1.02
CA LEU A 97 19.31 -7.75 -1.43
C LEU A 97 20.58 -7.15 -0.82
N THR A 98 21.52 -7.99 -0.39
CA THR A 98 22.71 -7.58 0.36
C THR A 98 23.75 -6.93 -0.53
N GLU A 99 23.95 -7.47 -1.73
CA GLU A 99 24.96 -6.97 -2.66
C GLU A 99 24.29 -6.19 -3.79
N TRP A 100 24.98 -5.16 -4.27
CA TRP A 100 24.47 -4.36 -5.39
C TRP A 100 24.24 -5.22 -6.65
N SER A 101 25.05 -6.26 -6.87
CA SER A 101 24.85 -7.21 -7.97
C SER A 101 23.51 -7.93 -7.91
N ASP A 102 22.98 -8.17 -6.71
CA ASP A 102 21.66 -8.79 -6.53
C ASP A 102 20.59 -7.85 -7.03
N ILE A 103 20.67 -6.57 -6.65
CA ILE A 103 19.76 -5.51 -7.11
C ILE A 103 19.86 -5.31 -8.63
N GLN A 104 21.08 -5.31 -9.20
CA GLN A 104 21.29 -5.19 -10.64
C GLN A 104 20.67 -6.36 -11.41
N CYS A 105 20.74 -7.58 -10.86
CA CYS A 105 20.10 -8.76 -11.44
C CYS A 105 18.58 -8.58 -11.50
N LEU A 106 17.96 -8.12 -10.40
CA LEU A 106 16.53 -7.83 -10.35
C LEU A 106 16.11 -6.72 -11.32
N LEU A 107 16.88 -5.62 -11.37
CA LEU A 107 16.68 -4.52 -12.32
C LEU A 107 16.78 -4.97 -13.78
N GLY A 108 17.48 -6.07 -14.05
CA GLY A 108 17.62 -6.65 -15.38
C GLY A 108 16.52 -7.59 -15.81
N ARG A 109 15.50 -7.84 -14.98
CA ARG A 109 14.37 -8.69 -15.36
C ARG A 109 13.39 -7.95 -16.27
N TYR A 110 12.71 -8.72 -17.12
CA TYR A 110 11.81 -8.19 -18.15
C TYR A 110 10.42 -8.83 -18.11
N GLY A 111 9.46 -8.21 -18.81
CA GLY A 111 8.14 -8.78 -19.03
C GLY A 111 7.34 -8.94 -17.74
N LYS A 112 7.08 -10.19 -17.34
CA LYS A 112 6.25 -10.46 -16.16
C LYS A 112 6.95 -10.15 -14.83
N GLU A 113 8.27 -10.17 -14.84
CA GLU A 113 9.15 -10.00 -13.68
C GLU A 113 9.89 -8.66 -13.73
N SER A 114 9.50 -7.75 -14.62
CA SER A 114 10.13 -6.43 -14.65
C SER A 114 9.74 -5.62 -13.42
N LEU A 115 10.68 -4.83 -12.92
CA LEU A 115 10.47 -3.89 -11.81
C LEU A 115 9.21 -3.05 -12.02
N MET A 116 9.00 -2.53 -13.24
CA MET A 116 7.84 -1.72 -13.58
C MET A 116 6.51 -2.45 -13.40
N ARG A 117 6.48 -3.75 -13.74
CA ARG A 117 5.28 -4.57 -13.57
C ARG A 117 5.06 -4.94 -12.11
N GLU A 118 6.13 -5.15 -11.34
CA GLU A 118 6.03 -5.39 -9.90
C GLU A 118 5.51 -4.14 -9.18
N VAL A 119 6.08 -2.96 -9.45
CA VAL A 119 5.60 -1.67 -8.93
C VAL A 119 4.13 -1.42 -9.30
N LYS A 120 3.72 -1.74 -10.54
CA LYS A 120 2.32 -1.62 -10.97
C LYS A 120 1.35 -2.44 -10.10
N ASN A 121 1.79 -3.58 -9.58
CA ASN A 121 0.97 -4.51 -8.80
C ASN A 121 1.22 -4.41 -7.29
N ALA A 122 2.10 -3.50 -6.86
CA ALA A 122 2.42 -3.30 -5.46
C ALA A 122 1.21 -2.76 -4.69
N ASP A 123 1.02 -3.27 -3.47
CA ASP A 123 -0.12 -2.94 -2.62
C ASP A 123 0.33 -3.00 -1.15
N THR A 124 -0.05 -1.99 -0.36
CA THR A 124 0.33 -1.88 1.06
C THR A 124 -0.24 -3.03 1.90
N VAL A 125 -1.29 -3.73 1.44
CA VAL A 125 -1.82 -4.92 2.14
C VAL A 125 -0.83 -6.07 2.23
N ASN A 126 0.20 -6.08 1.37
CA ASN A 126 1.24 -7.11 1.37
C ASN A 126 2.47 -6.71 2.20
N MET A 127 2.50 -5.48 2.73
CA MET A 127 3.59 -4.99 3.57
C MET A 127 3.45 -5.44 5.02
N THR A 128 4.56 -5.44 5.74
CA THR A 128 4.62 -5.74 7.17
C THR A 128 5.21 -4.57 7.95
N ASP A 129 4.96 -4.51 9.26
CA ASP A 129 5.59 -3.51 10.15
C ASP A 129 7.12 -3.59 10.06
N GLN A 130 7.68 -4.80 9.96
CA GLN A 130 9.12 -5.01 9.79
C GLN A 130 9.64 -4.40 8.49
N THR A 131 8.93 -4.59 7.38
CA THR A 131 9.28 -3.99 6.08
C THR A 131 9.28 -2.46 6.19
N ALA A 132 8.22 -1.87 6.76
CA ALA A 132 8.09 -0.42 6.88
C ALA A 132 9.18 0.18 7.77
N SER A 133 9.46 -0.42 8.93
CA SER A 133 10.56 0.00 9.81
C SER A 133 11.91 -0.11 9.11
N ARG A 134 12.15 -1.18 8.37
CA ARG A 134 13.43 -1.37 7.69
C ARG A 134 13.66 -0.36 6.57
N VAL A 135 12.61 -0.05 5.79
CA VAL A 135 12.68 1.01 4.76
C VAL A 135 13.02 2.35 5.40
N ASP A 136 12.39 2.70 6.52
CA ASP A 136 12.68 3.94 7.25
C ASP A 136 14.14 3.99 7.75
N GLU A 137 14.66 2.90 8.31
CA GLU A 137 16.07 2.80 8.73
C GLU A 137 17.06 2.98 7.58
N LEU A 138 16.76 2.43 6.41
CA LEU A 138 17.62 2.51 5.23
C LEU A 138 17.61 3.93 4.63
N GLN A 139 16.43 4.53 4.51
CA GLN A 139 16.22 5.79 3.79
C GLN A 139 16.43 7.04 4.67
N SER A 140 16.21 6.98 5.98
CA SER A 140 16.35 8.13 6.91
C SER A 140 17.76 8.75 6.96
N LYS A 141 18.77 8.01 6.47
CA LYS A 141 20.15 8.50 6.33
C LYS A 141 20.32 9.51 5.19
N PHE A 142 19.37 9.54 4.27
CA PHE A 142 19.43 10.32 3.04
C PHE A 142 18.24 11.28 2.95
N THR A 143 18.31 12.20 1.99
CA THR A 143 17.18 13.03 1.61
C THR A 143 16.91 12.84 0.12
N SER A 144 15.65 13.01 -0.29
CA SER A 144 15.25 12.95 -1.70
C SER A 144 16.14 13.84 -2.58
N ASP A 145 16.46 15.05 -2.13
CA ASP A 145 17.28 16.00 -2.91
C ASP A 145 18.73 15.53 -3.08
N LYS A 146 19.31 14.91 -2.05
CA LYS A 146 20.67 14.33 -2.13
C LYS A 146 20.71 13.18 -3.12
N ILE A 147 19.71 12.30 -3.09
CA ILE A 147 19.61 11.19 -4.04
C ILE A 147 19.36 11.72 -5.45
N ARG A 148 18.48 12.72 -5.61
CA ARG A 148 18.16 13.33 -6.90
C ARG A 148 19.38 13.99 -7.55
N ALA A 149 20.27 14.55 -6.74
CA ALA A 149 21.52 15.14 -7.22
C ALA A 149 22.45 14.12 -7.87
N VAL A 150 22.35 12.83 -7.52
CA VAL A 150 23.19 11.74 -8.06
C VAL A 150 22.44 10.80 -9.00
N SER A 151 21.12 10.66 -8.85
CA SER A 151 20.26 9.81 -9.69
C SER A 151 18.80 10.26 -9.61
N CYS A 152 18.29 10.85 -10.70
CA CYS A 152 16.88 11.24 -10.81
C CYS A 152 15.94 10.04 -10.67
N GLY A 153 16.30 8.90 -11.28
CA GLY A 153 15.51 7.68 -11.22
C GLY A 153 15.39 7.12 -9.81
N ALA A 154 16.52 6.98 -9.11
CA ALA A 154 16.50 6.50 -7.73
C ALA A 154 15.70 7.44 -6.82
N ALA A 155 15.78 8.76 -7.02
CA ALA A 155 14.98 9.70 -6.22
C ALA A 155 13.47 9.50 -6.41
N THR A 156 13.01 9.14 -7.60
CA THR A 156 11.60 8.79 -7.83
C THR A 156 11.19 7.55 -7.04
N PHE A 157 12.04 6.51 -6.99
CA PHE A 157 11.81 5.33 -6.15
C PHE A 157 11.83 5.66 -4.65
N TYR A 158 12.73 6.54 -4.21
CA TYR A 158 12.80 7.00 -2.81
C TYR A 158 11.47 7.62 -2.36
N VAL A 159 10.91 8.53 -3.17
CA VAL A 159 9.62 9.17 -2.90
C VAL A 159 8.50 8.14 -2.87
N TRP A 160 8.48 7.21 -3.83
CA TRP A 160 7.49 6.14 -3.86
C TRP A 160 7.56 5.24 -2.62
N ASN A 161 8.76 4.83 -2.20
CA ASN A 161 8.98 4.02 -1.01
C ASN A 161 8.38 4.69 0.24
N ASN A 162 8.63 6.00 0.42
CA ASN A 162 8.07 6.75 1.54
C ASN A 162 6.54 6.85 1.47
N ASN A 163 5.97 7.13 0.30
CA ASN A 163 4.53 7.18 0.11
C ASN A 163 3.86 5.83 0.46
N MET A 164 4.49 4.71 0.09
CA MET A 164 4.02 3.37 0.43
C MET A 164 4.05 3.12 1.95
N CYS A 165 5.15 3.46 2.64
CA CYS A 165 5.28 3.33 4.09
C CYS A 165 4.30 4.24 4.86
N ASP A 166 4.13 5.48 4.41
CA ASP A 166 3.17 6.43 4.99
C ASP A 166 1.74 5.92 4.84
N LYS A 167 1.39 5.41 3.66
CA LYS A 167 0.07 4.83 3.41
C LYS A 167 -0.16 3.57 4.23
N PHE A 168 0.81 2.66 4.28
CA PHE A 168 0.74 1.47 5.13
C PHE A 168 0.48 1.82 6.60
N SER A 169 1.17 2.85 7.10
CA SER A 169 0.99 3.33 8.48
C SER A 169 -0.41 3.88 8.74
N LYS A 170 -0.97 4.64 7.77
CA LYS A 170 -2.36 5.15 7.84
C LYS A 170 -3.39 4.03 7.79
N ASP A 171 -3.27 3.12 6.82
CA ASP A 171 -4.18 1.97 6.65
C ASP A 171 -4.22 1.12 7.95
N ASN A 172 -3.07 0.95 8.62
CA ASN A 172 -2.99 0.24 9.90
C ASN A 172 -3.56 1.01 11.10
N ALA A 173 -3.41 2.34 11.14
CA ALA A 173 -3.99 3.16 12.19
C ALA A 173 -5.53 3.12 12.13
N ASP A 174 -6.09 3.25 10.92
CA ASP A 174 -7.53 3.21 10.68
C ASP A 174 -8.11 1.83 11.02
N GLY A 175 -7.43 0.75 10.61
CA GLY A 175 -7.83 -0.62 10.94
C GLY A 175 -7.83 -0.92 12.45
N LYS A 176 -6.93 -0.31 13.22
CA LYS A 176 -6.89 -0.42 14.70
C LYS A 176 -8.04 0.37 15.34
N GLN A 177 -8.37 1.56 14.84
CA GLN A 177 -9.49 2.36 15.35
C GLN A 177 -10.86 1.71 15.08
N SER A 178 -11.08 1.11 13.91
CA SER A 178 -12.33 0.40 13.58
C SER A 178 -12.54 -0.89 14.40
N LYS A 179 -11.47 -1.51 14.92
CA LYS A 179 -11.57 -2.67 15.82
C LYS A 179 -11.85 -2.25 17.26
N ALA A 180 -11.16 -1.23 17.77
CA ALA A 180 -11.35 -0.73 19.14
C ALA A 180 -12.77 -0.16 19.39
N SER A 181 -13.39 0.43 18.37
CA SER A 181 -14.77 0.94 18.43
C SER A 181 -15.85 -0.16 18.39
N ASN A 182 -15.53 -1.35 17.89
CA ASN A 182 -16.43 -2.51 17.86
C ASN A 182 -16.33 -3.39 19.13
N GLU A 183 -15.33 -3.18 19.99
CA GLU A 183 -15.09 -3.97 21.22
C GLU A 183 -15.44 -3.22 22.52
N ALA A 184 -16.12 -2.06 22.45
CA ALA A 184 -16.59 -1.38 23.65
C ALA A 184 -17.60 -2.28 24.42
N PRO A 185 -17.40 -2.53 25.73
CA PRO A 185 -18.26 -3.44 26.47
C PRO A 185 -19.65 -2.85 26.63
N ALA A 186 -20.66 -3.62 26.21
CA ALA A 186 -22.05 -3.35 26.53
C ALA A 186 -22.19 -3.19 28.05
N THR A 187 -22.47 -1.96 28.48
CA THR A 187 -22.77 -1.62 29.87
C THR A 187 -23.84 -2.55 30.43
N PRO A 188 -23.67 -3.17 31.62
CA PRO A 188 -24.72 -3.97 32.21
C PRO A 188 -25.85 -3.07 32.67
N ALA A 189 -27.04 -3.30 32.10
CA ALA A 189 -28.28 -2.69 32.54
C ALA A 189 -28.65 -3.14 33.97
N SER A 190 -28.84 -2.16 34.85
CA SER A 190 -29.83 -2.07 35.94
C SER A 190 -30.29 -3.36 36.64
N THR A 191 -29.96 -3.51 37.92
CA THR A 191 -30.80 -4.29 38.86
C THR A 191 -31.43 -3.34 39.88
N LYS A 192 -32.71 -3.03 39.65
CA LYS A 192 -33.65 -2.48 40.64
C LYS A 192 -33.78 -3.43 41.83
N GLY A 193 -33.81 -2.85 43.03
CA GLY A 193 -33.74 -3.56 44.30
C GLY A 193 -34.92 -4.47 44.64
N ARG A 194 -34.72 -5.26 45.71
CA ARG A 194 -35.80 -5.86 46.50
C ARG A 194 -35.41 -5.87 47.97
N LYS A 195 -36.07 -5.00 48.75
CA LYS A 195 -36.20 -5.09 50.21
C LYS A 195 -36.59 -6.52 50.61
N LYS A 196 -35.92 -7.09 51.61
CA LYS A 196 -36.55 -8.05 52.52
C LYS A 196 -36.19 -7.72 53.97
N ASN A 197 -37.28 -7.58 54.72
CA ASN A 197 -37.42 -7.45 56.16
C ASN A 197 -37.17 -8.80 56.86
N LYS A 198 -37.11 -8.76 58.20
CA LYS A 198 -37.07 -9.82 59.22
C LYS A 198 -35.66 -10.02 59.81
N GLY A 199 -35.45 -9.98 61.12
CA GLY A 199 -36.34 -9.85 62.28
C GLY A 199 -35.48 -9.88 63.54
#